data_AF-A0A7Y4Z5M4-F1
#
_entry.id   AF-A0A7Y4Z5M4-F1
#
_cell.length_a   1.000
_cell.length_b   1.000
_cell.length_c   1.000
_cell.angle_alpha   90.00
_cell.angle_beta   90.00
_cell.angle_gamma   90.00
#
_symmetry.space_group_name_H-M   'P 1'
#
loop_
_entity.id
_entity.type
_entity.pdbx_description
1 polymer ?
#
loop_
_entity_poly.entity_id
_entity_poly.type
_entity_poly.pdbx_seq_one_letter_code
_entity_poly.pdbx_strand_id
1 'polypeptide(L)'
;MKKIFFFLIISLIIISKISIGQQKELNDSLYKQFQLEQEAINQSFAAYFFPNYNKIYSLNERNFISKVDSLRNIFVEQLRLFEIKIPQFDKSIIHKESKDIHYSFDKFLLDYPYFHESYTGDKTLPNGLIDQRINENIKEFNNPELLQIESFKAYLKAFLYFQSSIELKNSSYKKLDNQQLQASLNLIPKYFSNQAVADYLTFNYLYNHIDNFGIKNLENIYQTFITTCKDTSYVNKIRALYTDDERGRKDHLIKIYKTVDDFNLEIHLFLPKNDDPNKKRPVIVYFSGGSWSEGKPDWNFYACQSYAKKGWVGVAVEFRLAYRHGTLPFESVMDARSAIRWLRQHANEYNIDTNRIVASGNSAGGHLVLATALADKWNEKTDDLRYSPVPNVLMVISGVFDLNDDNTSWIKKGLKERNLDENLVKEISPNYLIKNGLPPTLIIHGTQDRNVPFSTADQFVKKMTEAGNSIEFHPLEGARHFIWYGQYGEQVSEITRKFLEKLGY
;
A
#
# COMPACT_ATOMS: atom_id res chain seq x y z
N MET A 1 -6.57 -0.66 7.43
CA MET A 1 -6.79 -2.04 6.91
C MET A 1 -8.06 -2.26 6.07
N LYS A 2 -9.17 -1.55 6.29
CA LYS A 2 -10.44 -1.77 5.53
C LYS A 2 -10.37 -1.64 4.00
N LYS A 3 -9.32 -1.05 3.40
CA LYS A 3 -9.18 -0.88 1.92
C LYS A 3 -8.25 -1.86 1.18
N ILE A 4 -7.22 -2.41 1.81
CA ILE A 4 -6.59 -3.66 1.30
C ILE A 4 -7.64 -4.78 1.33
N PHE A 5 -8.51 -4.73 2.33
CA PHE A 5 -9.75 -5.49 2.40
C PHE A 5 -10.82 -5.11 1.38
N PHE A 6 -10.88 -3.84 0.93
CA PHE A 6 -11.87 -3.38 -0.06
C PHE A 6 -11.50 -3.75 -1.51
N PHE A 7 -10.24 -4.07 -1.78
CA PHE A 7 -9.84 -4.66 -3.06
C PHE A 7 -10.17 -6.15 -3.15
N LEU A 8 -10.24 -6.84 -2.01
CA LEU A 8 -10.84 -8.17 -1.88
C LEU A 8 -12.37 -8.15 -2.12
N ILE A 9 -13.02 -7.02 -1.85
CA ILE A 9 -14.49 -6.81 -1.88
C ILE A 9 -15.06 -6.69 -3.32
N ILE A 10 -14.21 -6.53 -4.33
CA ILE A 10 -14.67 -6.30 -5.70
C ILE A 10 -14.85 -7.58 -6.53
N SER A 11 -14.32 -8.74 -6.12
CA SER A 11 -14.55 -9.96 -6.91
C SER A 11 -16.02 -10.38 -6.86
N LEU A 12 -16.65 -10.51 -5.70
CA LEU A 12 -18.05 -10.99 -5.64
C LEU A 12 -19.09 -9.96 -6.16
N ILE A 13 -18.78 -8.66 -6.19
CA ILE A 13 -19.72 -7.61 -6.64
C ILE A 13 -19.48 -7.17 -8.10
N ILE A 14 -18.26 -7.31 -8.64
CA ILE A 14 -17.95 -6.88 -10.02
C ILE A 14 -17.92 -8.06 -11.02
N ILE A 15 -17.80 -9.31 -10.56
CA ILE A 15 -17.75 -10.49 -11.46
C ILE A 15 -19.06 -10.68 -12.24
N SER A 16 -20.21 -10.21 -11.75
CA SER A 16 -21.44 -10.24 -12.53
C SER A 16 -21.46 -9.22 -13.69
N LYS A 17 -20.68 -8.13 -13.64
CA LYS A 17 -20.80 -7.01 -14.62
C LYS A 17 -19.73 -6.95 -15.71
N ILE A 18 -18.57 -7.61 -15.59
CA ILE A 18 -17.46 -7.41 -16.54
C ILE A 18 -17.21 -8.59 -17.50
N SER A 19 -17.75 -9.79 -17.25
CA SER A 19 -17.42 -10.94 -18.12
C SER A 19 -18.26 -11.09 -19.40
N ILE A 20 -19.36 -10.34 -19.60
CA ILE A 20 -20.21 -10.54 -20.79
C ILE A 20 -20.67 -9.18 -21.32
N GLY A 21 -19.80 -8.56 -22.10
CA GLY A 21 -20.12 -7.36 -22.85
C GLY A 21 -19.52 -7.44 -24.24
N GLN A 22 -20.19 -8.19 -25.12
CA GLN A 22 -20.25 -8.11 -26.59
C GLN A 22 -20.32 -9.51 -27.23
N GLN A 23 -21.53 -10.11 -27.26
CA GLN A 23 -22.12 -10.73 -28.47
C GLN A 23 -23.44 -11.47 -28.15
N LYS A 24 -24.46 -11.14 -28.96
CA LYS A 24 -25.79 -11.76 -29.16
C LYS A 24 -26.94 -11.41 -28.19
N GLU A 25 -27.61 -10.33 -28.55
CA GLU A 25 -28.96 -9.90 -28.12
C GLU A 25 -30.10 -10.86 -28.60
N LEU A 26 -30.02 -12.13 -28.21
CA LEU A 26 -31.20 -13.02 -28.19
C LEU A 26 -31.39 -13.77 -26.85
N ASN A 27 -30.49 -13.57 -25.88
CA ASN A 27 -30.44 -14.27 -24.57
C ASN A 27 -30.59 -13.36 -23.33
N ASP A 28 -31.05 -12.12 -23.49
CA ASP A 28 -30.91 -11.07 -22.47
C ASP A 28 -31.77 -11.27 -21.20
N SER A 29 -32.96 -11.89 -21.29
CA SER A 29 -33.83 -12.05 -20.12
C SER A 29 -33.35 -13.11 -19.13
N LEU A 30 -32.90 -14.28 -19.61
CA LEU A 30 -32.42 -15.38 -18.75
C LEU A 30 -31.08 -15.05 -18.10
N TYR A 31 -30.18 -14.40 -18.85
CA TYR A 31 -28.89 -13.96 -18.32
C TYR A 31 -29.06 -12.84 -17.29
N LYS A 32 -29.94 -11.88 -17.55
CA LYS A 32 -30.30 -10.85 -16.56
C LYS A 32 -30.94 -11.44 -15.31
N GLN A 33 -31.80 -12.45 -15.46
CA GLN A 33 -32.37 -13.16 -14.31
C GLN A 33 -31.28 -13.86 -13.50
N PHE A 34 -30.33 -14.56 -14.15
CA PHE A 34 -29.19 -15.17 -13.49
C PHE A 34 -28.39 -14.13 -12.67
N GLN A 35 -28.04 -12.99 -13.29
CA GLN A 35 -27.31 -11.93 -12.60
C GLN A 35 -28.06 -11.38 -11.38
N LEU A 36 -29.38 -11.18 -11.49
CA LEU A 36 -30.21 -10.70 -10.38
C LEU A 36 -30.25 -11.70 -9.22
N GLU A 37 -30.37 -12.99 -9.51
CA GLU A 37 -30.33 -14.04 -8.48
C GLU A 37 -28.95 -14.11 -7.79
N GLN A 38 -27.85 -14.00 -8.53
CA GLN A 38 -26.50 -13.93 -7.95
C GLN A 38 -26.28 -12.66 -7.12
N GLU A 39 -26.76 -11.50 -7.60
CA GLU A 39 -26.63 -10.24 -6.88
C GLU A 39 -27.36 -10.27 -5.54
N ALA A 40 -28.57 -10.84 -5.49
CA ALA A 40 -29.34 -10.97 -4.26
C ALA A 40 -28.64 -11.84 -3.20
N ILE A 41 -28.02 -12.94 -3.62
CA ILE A 41 -27.26 -13.82 -2.71
C ILE A 41 -25.97 -13.13 -2.26
N ASN A 42 -25.27 -12.45 -3.17
CA ASN A 42 -24.07 -11.69 -2.84
C ASN A 42 -24.35 -10.59 -1.80
N GLN A 43 -25.45 -9.86 -1.95
CA GLN A 43 -25.89 -8.86 -0.97
C GLN A 43 -26.19 -9.50 0.39
N SER A 44 -26.89 -10.64 0.40
CA SER A 44 -27.22 -11.39 1.62
C SER A 44 -25.98 -11.93 2.32
N PHE A 45 -25.04 -12.49 1.55
CA PHE A 45 -23.73 -12.93 2.03
C PHE A 45 -22.96 -11.76 2.63
N ALA A 46 -22.85 -10.63 1.92
CA ALA A 46 -22.13 -9.45 2.39
C ALA A 46 -22.71 -8.92 3.71
N ALA A 47 -24.04 -8.81 3.79
CA ALA A 47 -24.75 -8.36 4.99
C ALA A 47 -24.49 -9.27 6.21
N TYR A 48 -24.28 -10.57 6.00
CA TYR A 48 -23.93 -11.50 7.07
C TYR A 48 -22.43 -11.52 7.38
N PHE A 49 -21.60 -11.70 6.35
CA PHE A 49 -20.18 -12.00 6.48
C PHE A 49 -19.39 -10.81 7.03
N PHE A 50 -19.60 -9.61 6.51
CA PHE A 50 -18.78 -8.46 6.92
C PHE A 50 -18.97 -8.05 8.39
N PRO A 51 -20.20 -8.01 8.95
CA PRO A 51 -20.37 -7.75 10.38
C PRO A 51 -19.84 -8.86 11.29
N ASN A 52 -19.69 -10.09 10.77
CA ASN A 52 -19.24 -11.26 11.53
C ASN A 52 -17.80 -11.69 11.18
N TYR A 53 -17.10 -10.93 10.34
CA TYR A 53 -15.82 -11.32 9.75
C TYR A 53 -14.79 -11.69 10.82
N ASN A 54 -14.57 -10.81 11.80
CA ASN A 54 -13.63 -11.06 12.90
C ASN A 54 -13.98 -12.35 13.65
N LYS A 55 -15.24 -12.55 14.02
CA LYS A 55 -15.73 -13.74 14.73
C LYS A 55 -15.49 -15.00 13.91
N ILE A 56 -15.71 -14.95 12.59
CA ILE A 56 -15.48 -16.08 11.70
C ILE A 56 -13.99 -16.43 11.69
N TYR A 57 -13.09 -15.46 11.49
CA TYR A 57 -11.65 -15.72 11.48
C TYR A 57 -11.06 -16.06 12.86
N SER A 58 -11.74 -15.72 13.95
CA SER A 58 -11.38 -16.16 15.30
C SER A 58 -11.73 -17.63 15.59
N LEU A 59 -12.49 -18.32 14.73
CA LEU A 59 -12.76 -19.74 14.89
C LEU A 59 -11.46 -20.55 14.76
N ASN A 60 -11.37 -21.67 15.47
CA ASN A 60 -10.32 -22.68 15.20
C ASN A 60 -10.46 -23.22 13.76
N GLU A 61 -9.38 -23.83 13.26
CA GLU A 61 -9.25 -24.19 11.85
C GLU A 61 -10.42 -25.03 11.33
N ARG A 62 -10.81 -26.07 12.07
CA ARG A 62 -11.92 -26.96 11.69
C ARG A 62 -13.25 -26.20 11.58
N ASN A 63 -13.55 -25.38 12.58
CA ASN A 63 -14.79 -24.60 12.61
C ASN A 63 -14.81 -23.50 11.55
N PHE A 64 -13.65 -22.90 11.26
CA PHE A 64 -13.50 -21.93 10.18
C PHE A 64 -13.78 -22.57 8.82
N ILE A 65 -13.13 -23.70 8.51
CA ILE A 65 -13.35 -24.44 7.25
C ILE A 65 -14.82 -24.80 7.10
N SER A 66 -15.43 -25.39 8.14
CA SER A 66 -16.85 -25.73 8.13
C SER A 66 -17.74 -24.51 7.87
N LYS A 67 -17.39 -23.35 8.44
CA LYS A 67 -18.13 -22.10 8.20
C LYS A 67 -17.97 -21.59 6.77
N VAL A 68 -16.76 -21.61 6.22
CA VAL A 68 -16.47 -21.23 4.83
C VAL A 68 -17.22 -22.15 3.87
N ASP A 69 -17.22 -23.47 4.11
CA ASP A 69 -17.94 -24.45 3.31
C ASP A 69 -19.45 -24.27 3.36
N SER A 70 -20.00 -24.02 4.56
CA SER A 70 -21.42 -23.72 4.72
C SER A 70 -21.83 -22.48 3.93
N LEU A 71 -21.01 -21.43 3.94
CA LEU A 71 -21.28 -20.21 3.16
C LEU A 71 -21.14 -20.47 1.65
N ARG A 72 -20.12 -21.21 1.22
CA ARG A 72 -19.92 -21.61 -0.18
C ARG A 72 -21.10 -22.41 -0.72
N ASN A 73 -21.63 -23.34 0.08
CA ASN A 73 -22.73 -24.23 -0.32
C ASN A 73 -24.02 -23.47 -0.64
N ILE A 74 -24.25 -22.28 -0.07
CA ILE A 74 -25.39 -21.42 -0.44
C ILE A 74 -25.32 -21.05 -1.92
N PHE A 75 -24.12 -20.69 -2.41
CA PHE A 75 -23.90 -20.33 -3.81
C PHE A 75 -23.94 -21.55 -4.73
N VAL A 76 -23.28 -22.64 -4.34
CA VAL A 76 -23.24 -23.87 -5.13
C VAL A 76 -24.66 -24.45 -5.31
N GLU A 77 -25.45 -24.47 -4.24
CA GLU A 77 -26.82 -24.99 -4.30
C GLU A 77 -27.73 -24.09 -5.14
N GLN A 78 -27.61 -22.76 -5.03
CA GLN A 78 -28.36 -21.87 -5.92
C GLN A 78 -28.00 -22.12 -7.38
N LEU A 79 -26.71 -22.22 -7.69
CA LEU A 79 -26.24 -22.45 -9.06
C LEU A 79 -26.80 -23.77 -9.62
N ARG A 80 -26.82 -24.82 -8.80
CA ARG A 80 -27.42 -26.11 -9.14
C ARG A 80 -28.93 -26.01 -9.38
N LEU A 81 -29.65 -25.33 -8.50
CA LEU A 81 -31.10 -25.12 -8.63
C LEU A 81 -31.43 -24.31 -9.88
N PHE A 82 -30.60 -23.32 -10.21
CA PHE A 82 -30.74 -22.53 -11.43
C PHE A 82 -30.55 -23.39 -12.68
N GLU A 83 -29.50 -24.23 -12.72
CA GLU A 83 -29.26 -25.15 -13.83
C GLU A 83 -30.44 -26.12 -14.05
N ILE A 84 -31.05 -26.63 -12.97
CA ILE A 84 -32.24 -27.49 -13.04
C ILE A 84 -33.46 -26.71 -13.55
N LYS A 85 -33.65 -25.47 -13.08
CA LYS A 85 -34.79 -24.61 -13.44
C LYS A 85 -34.71 -24.16 -14.90
N ILE A 86 -33.51 -23.98 -15.44
CA ILE A 86 -33.28 -23.49 -16.80
C ILE A 86 -32.25 -24.40 -17.51
N PRO A 87 -32.63 -25.63 -17.91
CA PRO A 87 -31.70 -26.60 -18.52
C PRO A 87 -31.09 -26.16 -19.86
N GLN A 88 -31.75 -25.22 -20.54
CA GLN A 88 -31.29 -24.61 -21.79
C GLN A 88 -30.27 -23.48 -21.59
N PHE A 89 -29.99 -23.09 -20.34
CA PHE A 89 -28.99 -22.07 -20.05
C PHE A 89 -27.59 -22.57 -20.43
N ASP A 90 -26.72 -21.65 -20.83
CA ASP A 90 -25.38 -21.99 -21.29
C ASP A 90 -24.55 -22.63 -20.16
N LYS A 91 -24.26 -23.92 -20.33
CA LYS A 91 -23.48 -24.71 -19.36
C LYS A 91 -22.06 -24.20 -19.18
N SER A 92 -21.49 -23.50 -20.17
CA SER A 92 -20.17 -22.89 -20.02
C SER A 92 -20.17 -21.76 -19.00
N ILE A 93 -21.27 -21.00 -18.91
CA ILE A 93 -21.45 -19.93 -17.90
C ILE A 93 -21.59 -20.56 -16.51
N ILE A 94 -22.41 -21.61 -16.37
CA ILE A 94 -22.56 -22.35 -15.10
C ILE A 94 -21.22 -22.92 -14.64
N HIS A 95 -20.45 -23.52 -15.54
CA HIS A 95 -19.12 -24.05 -15.22
C HIS A 95 -18.16 -22.96 -14.75
N LYS A 96 -18.14 -21.81 -15.45
CA LYS A 96 -17.31 -20.65 -15.08
C LYS A 96 -17.69 -20.12 -13.70
N GLU A 97 -18.99 -19.96 -13.42
CA GLU A 97 -19.47 -19.48 -12.12
C GLU A 97 -19.10 -20.46 -10.99
N SER A 98 -19.24 -21.76 -11.24
CA SER A 98 -18.87 -22.79 -10.26
C SER A 98 -17.39 -22.70 -9.86
N LYS A 99 -16.51 -22.51 -10.85
CA LYS A 99 -15.08 -22.26 -10.60
C LYS A 99 -14.85 -20.93 -9.90
N ASP A 100 -15.60 -19.89 -10.25
CA ASP A 100 -15.45 -18.59 -9.64
C ASP A 100 -15.79 -18.61 -8.14
N ILE A 101 -16.91 -19.27 -7.79
CA ILE A 101 -17.33 -19.55 -6.40
C ILE A 101 -16.23 -20.34 -5.68
N HIS A 102 -15.72 -21.42 -6.29
CA HIS A 102 -14.71 -22.28 -5.65
C HIS A 102 -13.47 -21.49 -5.21
N TYR A 103 -12.82 -20.75 -6.12
CA TYR A 103 -11.60 -20.02 -5.78
C TYR A 103 -11.84 -18.76 -4.94
N SER A 104 -13.02 -18.12 -5.07
CA SER A 104 -13.41 -17.00 -4.19
C SER A 104 -13.45 -17.45 -2.72
N PHE A 105 -14.04 -18.60 -2.44
CA PHE A 105 -14.13 -19.13 -1.07
C PHE A 105 -12.83 -19.75 -0.58
N ASP A 106 -12.11 -20.50 -1.43
CA ASP A 106 -10.85 -21.10 -1.02
C ASP A 106 -9.76 -20.03 -0.76
N LYS A 107 -9.88 -18.83 -1.34
CA LYS A 107 -9.00 -17.70 -0.97
C LYS A 107 -9.11 -17.33 0.51
N PHE A 108 -10.28 -17.47 1.15
CA PHE A 108 -10.42 -17.23 2.58
C PHE A 108 -9.54 -18.18 3.43
N LEU A 109 -9.25 -19.38 2.91
CA LEU A 109 -8.34 -20.32 3.57
C LEU A 109 -6.90 -19.80 3.58
N LEU A 110 -6.46 -19.15 2.50
CA LEU A 110 -5.13 -18.51 2.41
C LEU A 110 -5.00 -17.30 3.34
N ASP A 111 -6.12 -16.59 3.54
CA ASP A 111 -6.19 -15.42 4.41
C ASP A 111 -6.25 -15.82 5.91
N TYR A 112 -6.68 -17.05 6.21
CA TYR A 112 -6.98 -17.50 7.57
C TYR A 112 -5.80 -17.44 8.54
N PRO A 113 -4.60 -18.00 8.22
CA PRO A 113 -3.47 -17.96 9.16
C PRO A 113 -3.16 -16.55 9.67
N TYR A 114 -3.21 -15.57 8.77
CA TYR A 114 -2.93 -14.18 9.10
C TYR A 114 -4.01 -13.57 10.00
N PHE A 115 -5.29 -13.70 9.62
CA PHE A 115 -6.38 -13.07 10.36
C PHE A 115 -6.69 -13.77 11.68
N HIS A 116 -6.56 -15.09 11.73
CA HIS A 116 -6.73 -15.85 12.96
C HIS A 116 -5.75 -15.35 14.03
N GLU A 117 -4.46 -15.36 13.72
CA GLU A 117 -3.41 -14.86 14.63
C GLU A 117 -3.64 -13.40 15.01
N SER A 118 -4.08 -12.57 14.06
CA SER A 118 -4.35 -11.15 14.33
C SER A 118 -5.52 -10.91 15.29
N TYR A 119 -6.52 -11.80 15.30
CA TYR A 119 -7.72 -11.64 16.14
C TYR A 119 -7.67 -12.42 17.45
N THR A 120 -6.94 -13.53 17.51
CA THR A 120 -6.86 -14.40 18.71
C THR A 120 -5.51 -14.32 19.41
N GLY A 121 -4.45 -13.96 18.69
CA GLY A 121 -3.06 -14.10 19.14
C GLY A 121 -2.49 -15.52 18.95
N ASP A 122 -3.32 -16.47 18.52
CA ASP A 122 -2.94 -17.88 18.35
C ASP A 122 -2.37 -18.13 16.96
N LYS A 123 -1.23 -18.82 16.91
CA LYS A 123 -0.64 -19.27 15.65
C LYS A 123 -1.34 -20.52 15.16
N THR A 124 -1.61 -20.57 13.86
CA THR A 124 -2.08 -21.78 13.20
C THR A 124 -0.97 -22.83 13.15
N LEU A 125 -1.36 -24.10 13.18
CA LEU A 125 -0.41 -25.21 13.11
C LEU A 125 0.03 -25.41 11.65
N PRO A 126 1.33 -25.65 11.40
CA PRO A 126 1.80 -26.05 10.07
C PRO A 126 1.25 -27.44 9.69
N ASN A 127 0.97 -27.64 8.41
CA ASN A 127 0.38 -28.87 7.84
C ASN A 127 -1.04 -29.17 8.34
N GLY A 128 -1.83 -28.11 8.54
CA GLY A 128 -3.23 -28.20 8.94
C GLY A 128 -4.16 -28.68 7.83
N LEU A 129 -5.46 -28.70 8.13
CA LEU A 129 -6.51 -29.02 7.15
C LEU A 129 -6.53 -28.02 5.98
N ILE A 130 -6.17 -26.76 6.23
CA ILE A 130 -6.07 -25.73 5.21
C ILE A 130 -4.95 -26.03 4.21
N ASP A 131 -3.78 -26.49 4.69
CA ASP A 131 -2.65 -26.82 3.82
C ASP A 131 -3.00 -27.98 2.88
N GLN A 132 -3.71 -29.00 3.40
CA GLN A 132 -4.20 -30.11 2.57
C GLN A 132 -5.11 -29.60 1.45
N ARG A 133 -6.05 -28.70 1.77
CA ARG A 133 -6.98 -28.14 0.79
C ARG A 133 -6.32 -27.21 -0.23
N ILE A 134 -5.33 -26.42 0.20
CA ILE A 134 -4.52 -25.63 -0.72
C ILE A 134 -3.76 -26.54 -1.68
N ASN A 135 -3.17 -27.64 -1.18
CA ASN A 135 -2.43 -28.59 -2.00
C ASN A 135 -3.31 -29.27 -3.06
N GLU A 136 -4.60 -29.50 -2.76
CA GLU A 136 -5.54 -30.03 -3.76
C GLU A 136 -5.74 -29.09 -4.95
N ASN A 137 -5.66 -27.77 -4.75
CA ASN A 137 -5.81 -26.78 -5.82
C ASN A 137 -4.56 -26.66 -6.70
N ILE A 138 -3.38 -27.05 -6.22
CA ILE A 138 -2.10 -26.94 -6.97
C ILE A 138 -2.17 -27.66 -8.31
N LYS A 139 -2.92 -28.77 -8.40
CA LYS A 139 -3.11 -29.52 -9.66
C LYS A 139 -3.72 -28.69 -10.79
N GLU A 140 -4.47 -27.63 -10.46
CA GLU A 140 -5.12 -26.75 -11.44
C GLU A 140 -4.31 -25.50 -11.77
N PHE A 141 -3.23 -25.21 -11.02
CA PHE A 141 -2.42 -23.99 -11.18
C PHE A 141 -1.86 -23.83 -12.58
N ASN A 142 -1.60 -24.95 -13.25
CA ASN A 142 -0.98 -24.99 -14.56
C ASN A 142 -2.00 -25.06 -15.72
N ASN A 143 -3.30 -24.84 -15.44
CA ASN A 143 -4.33 -24.74 -16.47
C ASN A 143 -4.49 -23.28 -16.94
N PRO A 144 -4.02 -22.93 -18.16
CA PRO A 144 -4.08 -21.56 -18.66
C PRO A 144 -5.50 -21.09 -18.98
N GLU A 145 -6.45 -22.01 -19.25
CA GLU A 145 -7.84 -21.64 -19.53
C GLU A 145 -8.51 -20.99 -18.31
N LEU A 146 -8.09 -21.34 -17.09
CA LEU A 146 -8.63 -20.78 -15.86
C LEU A 146 -8.20 -19.31 -15.63
N LEU A 147 -7.22 -18.78 -16.39
CA LEU A 147 -6.86 -17.35 -16.32
C LEU A 147 -7.98 -16.42 -16.78
N GLN A 148 -9.02 -16.93 -17.44
CA GLN A 148 -10.24 -16.18 -17.76
C GLN A 148 -11.18 -15.99 -16.55
N ILE A 149 -10.86 -16.60 -15.41
CA ILE A 149 -11.61 -16.55 -14.16
C ILE A 149 -10.88 -15.61 -13.19
N GLU A 150 -11.52 -14.52 -12.80
CA GLU A 150 -10.89 -13.49 -11.96
C GLU A 150 -10.58 -14.02 -10.55
N SER A 151 -11.47 -14.82 -9.97
CA SER A 151 -11.21 -15.38 -8.64
C SER A 151 -10.05 -16.39 -8.64
N PHE A 152 -9.85 -17.14 -9.73
CA PHE A 152 -8.68 -18.00 -9.88
C PHE A 152 -7.39 -17.19 -9.90
N LYS A 153 -7.34 -16.12 -10.70
CA LYS A 153 -6.20 -15.19 -10.72
C LYS A 153 -5.95 -14.56 -9.34
N ALA A 154 -7.01 -14.17 -8.63
CA ALA A 154 -6.90 -13.66 -7.27
C ALA A 154 -6.37 -14.72 -6.28
N TYR A 155 -6.80 -15.97 -6.43
CA TYR A 155 -6.34 -17.11 -5.63
C TYR A 155 -4.86 -17.40 -5.87
N LEU A 156 -4.40 -17.48 -7.13
CA LEU A 156 -2.98 -17.71 -7.44
C LEU A 156 -2.07 -16.64 -6.83
N LYS A 157 -2.47 -15.36 -6.93
CA LYS A 157 -1.73 -14.25 -6.30
C LYS A 157 -1.74 -14.34 -4.78
N ALA A 158 -2.87 -14.67 -4.17
CA ALA A 158 -2.96 -14.87 -2.72
C ALA A 158 -2.07 -16.03 -2.27
N PHE A 159 -2.04 -17.13 -3.02
CA PHE A 159 -1.18 -18.28 -2.76
C PHE A 159 0.30 -17.89 -2.82
N LEU A 160 0.73 -17.21 -3.88
CA LEU A 160 2.12 -16.75 -4.00
C LEU A 160 2.49 -15.74 -2.91
N TYR A 161 1.58 -14.83 -2.55
CA TYR A 161 1.81 -13.91 -1.44
C TYR A 161 1.99 -14.67 -0.11
N PHE A 162 1.13 -15.66 0.17
CA PHE A 162 1.27 -16.51 1.35
C PHE A 162 2.61 -17.25 1.36
N GLN A 163 2.97 -17.93 0.27
CA GLN A 163 4.23 -18.67 0.15
C GLN A 163 5.46 -17.76 0.24
N SER A 164 5.42 -16.58 -0.38
CA SER A 164 6.52 -15.61 -0.29
C SER A 164 6.69 -15.05 1.13
N SER A 165 5.62 -14.88 1.90
CA SER A 165 5.72 -14.50 3.32
C SER A 165 6.45 -15.54 4.18
N ILE A 166 6.37 -16.83 3.79
CA ILE A 166 7.11 -17.92 4.43
C ILE A 166 8.57 -17.88 3.95
N GLU A 167 8.79 -17.79 2.65
CA GLU A 167 10.11 -17.73 2.00
C GLU A 167 10.96 -16.56 2.56
N LEU A 168 10.36 -15.40 2.80
CA LEU A 168 11.03 -14.21 3.35
C LEU A 168 11.57 -14.39 4.78
N LYS A 169 11.19 -15.45 5.49
CA LYS A 169 11.79 -15.78 6.79
C LYS A 169 13.23 -16.29 6.64
N ASN A 170 13.62 -16.73 5.44
CA ASN A 170 15.00 -17.11 5.14
C ASN A 170 15.91 -15.87 5.25
N SER A 171 17.04 -16.02 5.95
CA SER A 171 18.02 -14.95 6.13
C SER A 171 18.60 -14.41 4.83
N SER A 172 18.54 -15.16 3.72
CA SER A 172 19.03 -14.71 2.40
C SER A 172 18.31 -13.48 1.84
N TYR A 173 17.08 -13.20 2.29
CA TYR A 173 16.32 -12.03 1.85
C TYR A 173 16.50 -10.82 2.77
N LYS A 174 17.08 -11.00 3.96
CA LYS A 174 17.31 -9.87 4.88
C LYS A 174 18.28 -8.89 4.23
N LYS A 175 18.00 -7.60 4.39
CA LYS A 175 18.83 -6.48 3.88
C LYS A 175 18.91 -6.38 2.36
N LEU A 176 18.11 -7.17 1.65
CA LEU A 176 18.04 -7.14 0.21
C LEU A 176 17.03 -6.09 -0.25
N ASP A 177 17.40 -5.31 -1.26
CA ASP A 177 16.45 -4.45 -1.94
C ASP A 177 15.45 -5.29 -2.76
N ASN A 178 14.21 -4.80 -2.90
CA ASN A 178 13.14 -5.48 -3.64
C ASN A 178 12.84 -6.92 -3.14
N GLN A 179 13.04 -7.20 -1.84
CA GLN A 179 13.01 -8.57 -1.30
C GLN A 179 11.71 -9.34 -1.59
N GLN A 180 10.54 -8.68 -1.49
CA GLN A 180 9.24 -9.32 -1.72
C GLN A 180 9.06 -9.70 -3.18
N LEU A 181 9.50 -8.85 -4.12
CA LEU A 181 9.45 -9.16 -5.54
C LEU A 181 10.32 -10.38 -5.82
N GLN A 182 11.56 -10.37 -5.35
CA GLN A 182 12.50 -11.48 -5.56
C GLN A 182 11.96 -12.80 -4.99
N ALA A 183 11.47 -12.80 -3.74
CA ALA A 183 10.87 -13.98 -3.12
C ALA A 183 9.68 -14.51 -3.95
N SER A 184 8.81 -13.61 -4.44
CA SER A 184 7.65 -14.00 -5.24
C SER A 184 8.07 -14.58 -6.59
N LEU A 185 9.01 -13.95 -7.29
CA LEU A 185 9.51 -14.42 -8.59
C LEU A 185 10.24 -15.76 -8.50
N ASN A 186 11.01 -15.98 -7.42
CA ASN A 186 11.71 -17.24 -7.18
C ASN A 186 10.76 -18.42 -6.90
N LEU A 187 9.54 -18.15 -6.44
CA LEU A 187 8.51 -19.17 -6.19
C LEU A 187 7.73 -19.54 -7.45
N ILE A 188 7.64 -18.66 -8.44
CA ILE A 188 6.88 -18.92 -9.68
C ILE A 188 7.30 -20.24 -10.35
N PRO A 189 8.59 -20.48 -10.69
CA PRO A 189 8.99 -21.72 -11.34
C PRO A 189 8.84 -22.97 -10.46
N LYS A 190 8.68 -22.83 -9.14
CA LYS A 190 8.46 -23.97 -8.22
C LYS A 190 7.03 -24.52 -8.31
N TYR A 191 6.05 -23.68 -8.61
CA TYR A 191 4.62 -24.04 -8.59
C TYR A 191 3.95 -23.95 -9.98
N PHE A 192 4.50 -23.15 -10.88
CA PHE A 192 3.89 -22.80 -12.16
C PHE A 192 4.85 -23.16 -13.31
N SER A 193 4.64 -24.35 -13.88
CA SER A 193 5.37 -24.88 -15.04
C SER A 193 4.73 -24.50 -16.38
N ASN A 194 3.44 -24.14 -16.42
CA ASN A 194 2.78 -23.66 -17.62
C ASN A 194 3.21 -22.21 -17.94
N GLN A 195 3.74 -21.99 -19.14
CA GLN A 195 4.29 -20.70 -19.56
C GLN A 195 3.29 -19.54 -19.46
N ALA A 196 2.03 -19.72 -19.89
CA ALA A 196 1.05 -18.63 -19.90
C ALA A 196 0.67 -18.18 -18.48
N VAL A 197 0.58 -19.14 -17.55
CA VAL A 197 0.34 -18.83 -16.13
C VAL A 197 1.56 -18.17 -15.50
N ALA A 198 2.76 -18.69 -15.76
CA ALA A 198 4.00 -18.10 -15.27
C ALA A 198 4.20 -16.67 -15.78
N ASP A 199 3.94 -16.41 -17.07
CA ASP A 199 4.00 -15.09 -17.70
C ASP A 199 3.00 -14.12 -17.05
N TYR A 200 1.75 -14.55 -16.85
CA TYR A 200 0.73 -13.74 -16.18
C TYR A 200 1.16 -13.32 -14.76
N LEU A 201 1.66 -14.27 -13.97
CA LEU A 201 2.07 -14.00 -12.58
C LEU A 201 3.31 -13.10 -12.56
N THR A 202 4.32 -13.41 -13.35
CA THR A 202 5.56 -12.61 -13.44
C THR A 202 5.24 -11.18 -13.88
N PHE A 203 4.39 -11.03 -14.90
CA PHE A 203 3.89 -9.73 -15.36
C PHE A 203 3.20 -8.97 -14.23
N ASN A 204 2.26 -9.60 -13.52
CA ASN A 204 1.49 -8.92 -12.49
C ASN A 204 2.36 -8.42 -11.34
N TYR A 205 3.28 -9.26 -10.85
CA TYR A 205 4.19 -8.89 -9.77
C TYR A 205 5.17 -7.79 -10.19
N LEU A 206 5.75 -7.89 -11.39
CA LEU A 206 6.68 -6.88 -11.89
C LEU A 206 5.97 -5.54 -12.18
N TYR A 207 4.79 -5.58 -12.80
CA TYR A 207 4.00 -4.37 -13.08
C TYR A 207 3.66 -3.64 -11.79
N ASN A 208 3.08 -4.35 -10.81
CA ASN A 208 2.71 -3.75 -9.54
C ASN A 208 3.94 -3.24 -8.79
N HIS A 209 5.08 -3.91 -8.92
CA HIS A 209 6.29 -3.46 -8.26
C HIS A 209 6.80 -2.13 -8.86
N ILE A 210 6.90 -2.02 -10.19
CA ILE A 210 7.33 -0.76 -10.83
C ILE A 210 6.35 0.38 -10.51
N ASP A 211 5.04 0.09 -10.53
CA ASP A 211 4.01 1.10 -10.25
C ASP A 211 4.11 1.66 -8.82
N ASN A 212 4.47 0.82 -7.84
CA ASN A 212 4.48 1.18 -6.42
C ASN A 212 5.85 1.50 -5.83
N PHE A 213 6.95 1.04 -6.44
CA PHE A 213 8.32 1.17 -5.90
C PHE A 213 9.31 1.78 -6.91
N GLY A 214 8.90 1.90 -8.17
CA GLY A 214 9.74 2.40 -9.26
C GLY A 214 10.70 1.33 -9.81
N ILE A 215 11.67 1.77 -10.62
CA ILE A 215 12.58 0.88 -11.37
C ILE A 215 13.93 0.59 -10.71
N LYS A 216 14.17 1.11 -9.51
CA LYS A 216 15.49 1.06 -8.88
C LYS A 216 15.90 -0.39 -8.57
N ASN A 217 17.12 -0.75 -8.98
CA ASN A 217 17.69 -2.09 -8.82
C ASN A 217 16.85 -3.20 -9.49
N LEU A 218 16.16 -2.91 -10.60
CA LEU A 218 15.36 -3.88 -11.35
C LEU A 218 15.97 -4.35 -12.67
N GLU A 219 17.10 -3.81 -13.12
CA GLU A 219 17.64 -4.05 -14.48
C GLU A 219 17.67 -5.54 -14.86
N ASN A 220 18.24 -6.40 -14.01
CA ASN A 220 18.32 -7.84 -14.29
C ASN A 220 16.94 -8.52 -14.34
N ILE A 221 16.02 -8.13 -13.45
CA ILE A 221 14.64 -8.68 -13.41
C ILE A 221 13.88 -8.23 -14.66
N TYR A 222 14.02 -6.96 -15.04
CA TYR A 222 13.44 -6.38 -16.24
C TYR A 222 13.95 -7.09 -17.49
N GLN A 223 15.27 -7.20 -17.68
CA GLN A 223 15.85 -7.87 -18.85
C GLN A 223 15.44 -9.34 -18.93
N THR A 224 15.43 -10.04 -17.79
CA THR A 224 14.94 -11.43 -17.73
C THR A 224 13.48 -11.48 -18.21
N PHE A 225 12.60 -10.66 -17.65
CA PHE A 225 11.19 -10.65 -18.04
C PHE A 225 10.99 -10.38 -19.54
N ILE A 226 11.69 -9.37 -20.07
CA ILE A 226 11.58 -8.98 -21.49
C ILE A 226 12.06 -10.07 -22.44
N THR A 227 13.02 -10.90 -22.01
CA THR A 227 13.58 -11.98 -22.84
C THR A 227 12.81 -13.29 -22.70
N THR A 228 12.25 -13.59 -21.53
CA THR A 228 11.62 -14.89 -21.26
C THR A 228 10.10 -14.89 -21.49
N CYS A 229 9.41 -13.77 -21.22
CA CYS A 229 7.96 -13.68 -21.35
C CYS A 229 7.51 -13.83 -22.82
N LYS A 230 6.52 -14.70 -23.07
CA LYS A 230 6.01 -14.99 -24.41
C LYS A 230 4.82 -14.12 -24.80
N ASP A 231 4.10 -13.56 -23.82
CA ASP A 231 3.01 -12.63 -24.08
C ASP A 231 3.55 -11.22 -24.42
N THR A 232 3.48 -10.87 -25.70
CA THR A 232 3.96 -9.57 -26.21
C THR A 232 3.19 -8.38 -25.63
N SER A 233 1.93 -8.55 -25.24
CA SER A 233 1.13 -7.49 -24.60
C SER A 233 1.69 -7.16 -23.22
N TYR A 234 2.05 -8.19 -22.44
CA TYR A 234 2.69 -8.01 -21.14
C TYR A 234 4.07 -7.36 -21.26
N VAL A 235 4.88 -7.83 -22.21
CA VAL A 235 6.20 -7.23 -22.54
C VAL A 235 6.06 -5.74 -22.85
N ASN A 236 5.12 -5.37 -23.74
CA ASN A 236 4.92 -3.98 -24.13
C ASN A 236 4.46 -3.09 -22.97
N LYS A 237 3.58 -3.59 -22.09
CA LYS A 237 3.13 -2.85 -20.90
C LYS A 237 4.27 -2.60 -19.92
N ILE A 238 5.11 -3.62 -19.65
CA ILE A 238 6.28 -3.45 -18.77
C ILE A 238 7.30 -2.50 -19.39
N ARG A 239 7.57 -2.59 -20.70
CA ARG A 239 8.45 -1.62 -21.38
C ARG A 239 7.94 -0.20 -21.24
N ALA A 240 6.67 0.04 -21.52
CA ALA A 240 6.08 1.37 -21.43
C ALA A 240 6.19 1.94 -20.00
N LEU A 241 5.84 1.13 -18.99
CA LEU A 241 5.91 1.54 -17.59
C LEU A 241 7.35 1.81 -17.14
N TYR A 242 8.30 0.93 -17.47
CA TYR A 242 9.71 1.08 -17.13
C TYR A 242 10.31 2.34 -17.78
N THR A 243 10.05 2.54 -19.07
CA THR A 243 10.52 3.73 -19.81
C THR A 243 9.88 5.02 -19.28
N ASP A 244 8.63 4.99 -18.80
CA ASP A 244 8.01 6.15 -18.19
C ASP A 244 8.72 6.56 -16.89
N ASP A 245 8.98 5.59 -16.02
CA ASP A 245 9.75 5.79 -14.77
C ASP A 245 11.19 6.27 -15.07
N GLU A 246 11.87 5.68 -16.06
CA GLU A 246 13.20 6.13 -16.51
C GLU A 246 13.20 7.58 -16.97
N ARG A 247 12.16 8.01 -17.70
CA ARG A 247 12.03 9.40 -18.14
C ARG A 247 11.78 10.33 -16.95
N GLY A 248 10.91 9.92 -16.02
CA GLY A 248 10.60 10.67 -14.81
C GLY A 248 11.85 11.01 -13.99
N ARG A 249 12.90 10.20 -14.07
CA ARG A 249 14.17 10.34 -13.33
C ARG A 249 15.23 11.24 -13.98
N LYS A 250 14.99 11.83 -15.17
CA LYS A 250 16.03 12.57 -15.94
C LYS A 250 16.06 14.09 -15.72
N ASP A 251 14.97 14.69 -15.24
CA ASP A 251 14.78 16.16 -15.24
C ASP A 251 15.10 16.83 -13.89
N HIS A 252 15.77 16.13 -12.99
CA HIS A 252 16.12 16.61 -11.65
C HIS A 252 17.35 15.88 -11.11
N LEU A 253 17.93 16.41 -10.03
CA LEU A 253 19.10 15.78 -9.42
C LEU A 253 18.66 14.64 -8.51
N ILE A 254 19.36 13.51 -8.62
CA ILE A 254 19.18 12.37 -7.72
C ILE A 254 20.48 12.22 -6.93
N LYS A 255 20.38 12.22 -5.61
CA LYS A 255 21.53 12.07 -4.70
C LYS A 255 21.27 10.93 -3.74
N ILE A 256 22.34 10.27 -3.31
CA ILE A 256 22.26 9.30 -2.21
C ILE A 256 22.36 10.11 -0.92
N TYR A 257 21.30 10.11 -0.12
CA TYR A 257 21.32 10.80 1.17
C TYR A 257 21.65 9.87 2.32
N LYS A 258 21.49 8.55 2.10
CA LYS A 258 21.73 7.52 3.10
C LYS A 258 22.05 6.19 2.43
N THR A 259 23.04 5.49 2.97
CA THR A 259 23.31 4.08 2.65
C THR A 259 22.91 3.25 3.86
N VAL A 260 22.09 2.22 3.65
CA VAL A 260 21.63 1.31 4.69
C VAL A 260 21.91 -0.11 4.22
N ASP A 261 22.62 -0.87 5.04
CA ASP A 261 23.09 -2.20 4.65
C ASP A 261 23.82 -2.12 3.28
N ASP A 262 23.33 -2.86 2.28
CA ASP A 262 23.94 -2.94 0.95
C ASP A 262 23.15 -2.15 -0.12
N PHE A 263 22.20 -1.30 0.29
CA PHE A 263 21.43 -0.48 -0.64
C PHE A 263 21.46 1.01 -0.25
N ASN A 264 21.19 1.85 -1.25
CA ASN A 264 21.16 3.29 -1.11
C ASN A 264 19.71 3.78 -1.03
N LEU A 265 19.47 4.89 -0.34
CA LEU A 265 18.24 5.66 -0.40
C LEU A 265 18.51 6.99 -1.08
N GLU A 266 17.63 7.34 -2.01
CA GLU A 266 17.74 8.51 -2.88
C GLU A 266 16.91 9.69 -2.37
N ILE A 267 17.45 10.89 -2.59
CA ILE A 267 16.75 12.15 -2.46
C ILE A 267 16.72 12.84 -3.82
N HIS A 268 15.53 13.23 -4.25
CA HIS A 268 15.25 13.80 -5.57
C HIS A 268 15.07 15.31 -5.43
N LEU A 269 15.97 16.10 -6.02
CA LEU A 269 16.03 17.55 -5.88
C LEU A 269 15.64 18.26 -7.18
N PHE A 270 14.52 18.96 -7.14
CA PHE A 270 14.02 19.83 -8.20
C PHE A 270 14.47 21.27 -7.90
N LEU A 271 15.52 21.70 -8.59
CA LEU A 271 16.09 23.03 -8.42
C LEU A 271 15.39 24.06 -9.34
N PRO A 272 15.24 25.31 -8.91
CA PRO A 272 14.72 26.37 -9.77
C PRO A 272 15.73 26.72 -10.87
N LYS A 273 15.25 27.04 -12.09
CA LYS A 273 16.10 27.28 -13.27
C LYS A 273 16.90 28.59 -13.21
N ASN A 274 16.40 29.61 -12.52
CA ASN A 274 17.07 30.91 -12.40
C ASN A 274 17.92 30.92 -11.13
N ASP A 275 19.13 30.40 -11.26
CA ASP A 275 20.05 30.17 -10.15
C ASP A 275 20.82 31.45 -9.82
N ASP A 276 20.24 32.36 -9.01
CA ASP A 276 21.05 33.34 -8.29
C ASP A 276 21.79 32.59 -7.17
N PRO A 277 23.12 32.41 -7.27
CA PRO A 277 23.89 31.60 -6.33
C PRO A 277 23.97 32.23 -4.92
N ASN A 278 23.63 33.53 -4.79
CA ASN A 278 23.64 34.21 -3.50
C ASN A 278 22.27 34.17 -2.80
N LYS A 279 21.20 33.77 -3.51
CA LYS A 279 19.86 33.72 -2.96
C LYS A 279 19.58 32.37 -2.32
N LYS A 280 19.53 32.34 -0.98
CA LYS A 280 19.04 31.19 -0.21
C LYS A 280 17.53 31.02 -0.42
N ARG A 281 17.07 29.77 -0.52
CA ARG A 281 15.73 29.42 -0.99
C ARG A 281 14.96 28.57 0.02
N PRO A 282 13.65 28.77 0.14
CA PRO A 282 12.81 27.84 0.87
C PRO A 282 12.82 26.46 0.19
N VAL A 283 12.65 25.42 1.00
CA VAL A 283 12.60 24.02 0.57
C VAL A 283 11.25 23.45 0.93
N ILE A 284 10.66 22.66 0.04
CA ILE A 284 9.55 21.79 0.40
C ILE A 284 9.95 20.32 0.20
N VAL A 285 9.78 19.53 1.25
CA VAL A 285 10.19 18.12 1.32
C VAL A 285 8.94 17.24 1.43
N TYR A 286 8.77 16.33 0.47
CA TYR A 286 7.63 15.43 0.40
C TYR A 286 7.98 14.01 0.86
N PHE A 287 7.15 13.48 1.75
CA PHE A 287 7.10 12.08 2.12
C PHE A 287 5.80 11.45 1.62
N SER A 288 5.90 10.41 0.79
CA SER A 288 4.76 9.69 0.22
C SER A 288 3.97 8.91 1.28
N GLY A 289 2.66 8.77 1.04
CA GLY A 289 1.84 7.73 1.68
C GLY A 289 2.19 6.31 1.23
N GLY A 290 1.33 5.34 1.57
CA GLY A 290 1.53 3.92 1.22
C GLY A 290 1.75 3.00 2.43
N SER A 291 1.20 3.37 3.60
CA SER A 291 1.21 2.52 4.80
C SER A 291 2.59 1.98 5.20
N TRP A 292 3.66 2.75 4.95
CA TRP A 292 5.06 2.36 5.16
C TRP A 292 5.45 1.03 4.49
N SER A 293 4.64 0.55 3.55
CA SER A 293 4.76 -0.76 2.92
C SER A 293 5.02 -0.63 1.42
N GLU A 294 4.47 0.41 0.81
CA GLU A 294 4.62 0.80 -0.59
C GLU A 294 4.84 2.32 -0.71
N GLY A 295 5.29 2.76 -1.88
CA GLY A 295 5.54 4.17 -2.16
C GLY A 295 6.79 4.39 -3.00
N LYS A 296 6.74 5.44 -3.84
CA LYS A 296 7.90 5.94 -4.56
C LYS A 296 7.98 7.47 -4.53
N PRO A 297 9.18 8.06 -4.64
CA PRO A 297 9.36 9.52 -4.69
C PRO A 297 8.58 10.18 -5.84
N ASP A 298 8.44 9.45 -6.94
CA ASP A 298 7.85 9.86 -8.21
C ASP A 298 6.43 10.40 -8.07
N TRP A 299 5.67 9.89 -7.08
CA TRP A 299 4.32 10.36 -6.76
C TRP A 299 4.27 11.84 -6.37
N ASN A 300 5.41 12.44 -5.99
CA ASN A 300 5.51 13.86 -5.63
C ASN A 300 6.27 14.71 -6.65
N PHE A 301 6.75 14.14 -7.78
CA PHE A 301 7.58 14.89 -8.73
C PHE A 301 6.84 16.08 -9.33
N TYR A 302 5.56 15.95 -9.66
CA TYR A 302 4.76 17.07 -10.16
C TYR A 302 4.69 18.23 -9.16
N ALA A 303 4.45 17.92 -7.88
CA ALA A 303 4.43 18.93 -6.82
C ALA A 303 5.81 19.60 -6.66
N CYS A 304 6.88 18.80 -6.60
CA CYS A 304 8.25 19.31 -6.49
C CYS A 304 8.62 20.22 -7.66
N GLN A 305 8.29 19.82 -8.90
CA GLN A 305 8.52 20.64 -10.09
C GLN A 305 7.71 21.94 -10.06
N SER A 306 6.47 21.91 -9.56
CA SER A 306 5.62 23.10 -9.41
C SER A 306 6.24 24.12 -8.44
N TYR A 307 6.77 23.66 -7.30
CA TYR A 307 7.49 24.51 -6.36
C TYR A 307 8.82 25.02 -6.92
N ALA A 308 9.56 24.18 -7.66
CA ALA A 308 10.78 24.60 -8.34
C ALA A 308 10.53 25.74 -9.35
N LYS A 309 9.41 25.70 -10.08
CA LYS A 309 8.99 26.80 -10.98
C LYS A 309 8.69 28.11 -10.23
N LYS A 310 8.37 28.04 -8.93
CA LYS A 310 8.12 29.20 -8.04
C LYS A 310 9.38 29.69 -7.32
N GLY A 311 10.56 29.13 -7.63
CA GLY A 311 11.83 29.54 -7.01
C GLY A 311 12.21 28.79 -5.73
N TRP A 312 11.47 27.75 -5.36
CA TRP A 312 11.78 26.89 -4.22
C TRP A 312 12.67 25.73 -4.64
N VAL A 313 13.27 25.03 -3.67
CA VAL A 313 13.79 23.67 -3.91
C VAL A 313 12.68 22.67 -3.58
N GLY A 314 12.23 21.92 -4.58
CA GLY A 314 11.28 20.82 -4.39
C GLY A 314 12.02 19.52 -4.13
N VAL A 315 11.63 18.77 -3.10
CA VAL A 315 12.34 17.55 -2.69
C VAL A 315 11.36 16.39 -2.51
N ALA A 316 11.63 15.26 -3.16
CA ALA A 316 10.94 14.00 -2.90
C ALA A 316 11.93 12.98 -2.31
N VAL A 317 11.54 12.32 -1.23
CA VAL A 317 12.43 11.44 -0.46
C VAL A 317 12.03 9.97 -0.62
N GLU A 318 12.99 9.13 -1.01
CA GLU A 318 12.88 7.67 -0.88
C GLU A 318 13.15 7.28 0.58
N PHE A 319 12.41 6.34 1.14
CA PHE A 319 12.65 5.81 2.49
C PHE A 319 12.37 4.31 2.54
N ARG A 320 12.85 3.61 3.57
CA ARG A 320 12.64 2.16 3.69
C ARG A 320 11.16 1.84 3.90
N LEU A 321 10.71 0.83 3.16
CA LEU A 321 9.34 0.31 3.09
C LEU A 321 9.31 -1.19 3.40
N ALA A 322 8.22 -1.65 4.04
CA ALA A 322 8.06 -3.03 4.48
C ALA A 322 8.15 -4.06 3.33
N TYR A 323 7.42 -3.87 2.23
CA TYR A 323 7.44 -4.85 1.13
C TYR A 323 8.72 -4.80 0.30
N ARG A 324 9.42 -3.66 0.26
CA ARG A 324 10.67 -3.55 -0.50
C ARG A 324 11.91 -3.96 0.30
N HIS A 325 11.95 -3.65 1.60
CA HIS A 325 13.17 -3.77 2.42
C HIS A 325 12.96 -4.57 3.72
N GLY A 326 11.72 -5.01 4.03
CA GLY A 326 11.45 -5.81 5.23
C GLY A 326 11.44 -5.02 6.54
N THR A 327 11.25 -3.70 6.46
CA THR A 327 11.29 -2.80 7.60
C THR A 327 9.94 -2.61 8.29
N LEU A 328 9.98 -2.04 9.49
CA LEU A 328 8.82 -1.48 10.15
C LEU A 328 8.84 0.06 9.98
N PRO A 329 7.80 0.78 10.44
CA PRO A 329 7.78 2.25 10.30
C PRO A 329 8.90 2.98 11.07
N PHE A 330 9.55 2.33 12.04
CA PHE A 330 10.67 2.89 12.79
C PHE A 330 11.84 3.27 11.87
N GLU A 331 12.16 2.38 10.93
CA GLU A 331 13.21 2.63 9.94
C GLU A 331 12.83 3.78 9.01
N SER A 332 11.57 3.87 8.57
CA SER A 332 11.07 5.01 7.79
C SER A 332 11.17 6.33 8.56
N VAL A 333 10.92 6.32 9.88
CA VAL A 333 11.10 7.49 10.75
C VAL A 333 12.55 7.94 10.81
N MET A 334 13.48 6.99 11.01
CA MET A 334 14.91 7.30 10.97
C MET A 334 15.32 7.88 9.62
N ASP A 335 14.82 7.32 8.52
CA ASP A 335 15.11 7.77 7.16
C ASP A 335 14.59 9.18 6.86
N ALA A 336 13.38 9.51 7.31
CA ALA A 336 12.82 10.85 7.17
C ALA A 336 13.64 11.90 7.95
N ARG A 337 14.09 11.54 9.16
CA ARG A 337 14.96 12.40 9.98
C ARG A 337 16.34 12.58 9.34
N SER A 338 16.94 11.49 8.83
CA SER A 338 18.19 11.54 8.07
C SER A 338 18.08 12.48 6.85
N ALA A 339 16.97 12.44 6.11
CA ALA A 339 16.78 13.29 4.92
C ALA A 339 16.76 14.79 5.24
N ILE A 340 16.09 15.20 6.32
CA ILE A 340 16.09 16.61 6.76
C ILE A 340 17.48 17.05 7.22
N ARG A 341 18.21 16.19 7.95
CA ARG A 341 19.61 16.46 8.33
C ARG A 341 20.50 16.64 7.12
N TRP A 342 20.37 15.74 6.14
CA TRP A 342 21.14 15.79 4.91
C TRP A 342 20.91 17.10 4.15
N LEU A 343 19.67 17.58 4.04
CA LEU A 343 19.38 18.88 3.39
C LEU A 343 20.05 20.05 4.12
N ARG A 344 20.10 20.02 5.47
CA ARG A 344 20.81 21.05 6.25
C ARG A 344 22.32 20.96 6.08
N GLN A 345 22.87 19.76 6.08
CA GLN A 345 24.29 19.51 5.87
C GLN A 345 24.76 20.00 4.49
N HIS A 346 23.92 19.81 3.46
CA HIS A 346 24.21 20.20 2.09
C HIS A 346 23.59 21.55 1.68
N ALA A 347 23.17 22.37 2.64
CA ALA A 347 22.39 23.57 2.33
C ALA A 347 23.17 24.62 1.49
N ASN A 348 24.50 24.64 1.60
CA ASN A 348 25.33 25.51 0.77
C ASN A 348 25.45 25.02 -0.67
N GLU A 349 25.48 23.71 -0.91
CA GLU A 349 25.58 23.11 -2.24
C GLU A 349 24.34 23.40 -3.10
N TYR A 350 23.16 23.48 -2.45
CA TYR A 350 21.88 23.62 -3.14
C TYR A 350 21.17 24.96 -2.89
N ASN A 351 21.88 25.96 -2.34
CA ASN A 351 21.34 27.29 -2.02
C ASN A 351 20.06 27.23 -1.16
N ILE A 352 20.02 26.30 -0.20
CA ILE A 352 18.91 26.10 0.72
C ILE A 352 19.01 27.09 1.88
N ASP A 353 17.89 27.73 2.21
CA ASP A 353 17.70 28.43 3.47
C ASP A 353 17.31 27.41 4.55
N THR A 354 18.24 27.15 5.47
CA THR A 354 18.03 26.20 6.56
C THR A 354 16.95 26.65 7.55
N ASN A 355 16.53 27.91 7.53
CA ASN A 355 15.43 28.41 8.36
C ASN A 355 14.07 28.30 7.68
N ARG A 356 14.02 27.75 6.46
CA ARG A 356 12.82 27.70 5.62
C ARG A 356 12.60 26.33 4.97
N ILE A 357 12.76 25.27 5.76
CA ILE A 357 12.47 23.88 5.34
C ILE A 357 11.03 23.53 5.73
N VAL A 358 10.17 23.33 4.74
CA VAL A 358 8.79 22.86 4.91
C VAL A 358 8.76 21.35 4.66
N ALA A 359 8.22 20.56 5.58
CA ALA A 359 7.95 19.15 5.33
C ALA A 359 6.46 18.91 5.12
N SER A 360 6.12 18.15 4.09
CA SER A 360 4.76 17.79 3.74
C SER A 360 4.63 16.30 3.43
N GLY A 361 3.48 15.73 3.75
CA GLY A 361 3.24 14.32 3.49
C GLY A 361 1.80 13.94 3.72
N ASN A 362 1.41 12.85 3.08
CA ASN A 362 0.06 12.30 3.17
C ASN A 362 0.04 10.93 3.82
N SER A 363 -0.99 10.60 4.60
CA SER A 363 -1.15 9.26 5.21
C SER A 363 0.10 8.87 6.03
N ALA A 364 0.75 7.73 5.72
CA ALA A 364 2.03 7.34 6.30
C ALA A 364 3.13 8.41 6.19
N GLY A 365 3.21 9.14 5.07
CA GLY A 365 4.14 10.25 4.91
C GLY A 365 3.81 11.45 5.80
N GLY A 366 2.53 11.69 6.08
CA GLY A 366 2.10 12.71 7.05
C GLY A 366 2.51 12.35 8.49
N HIS A 367 2.54 11.06 8.80
CA HIS A 367 3.17 10.58 10.04
C HIS A 367 4.68 10.83 10.07
N LEU A 368 5.39 10.56 8.97
CA LEU A 368 6.83 10.81 8.89
C LEU A 368 7.17 12.29 9.10
N VAL A 369 6.36 13.21 8.53
CA VAL A 369 6.47 14.65 8.78
C VAL A 369 6.42 14.95 10.28
N LEU A 370 5.41 14.46 10.99
CA LEU A 370 5.30 14.67 12.44
C LEU A 370 6.45 14.03 13.22
N ALA A 371 6.84 12.81 12.84
CA ALA A 371 7.91 12.06 13.49
C ALA A 371 9.28 12.75 13.36
N THR A 372 9.51 13.53 12.30
CA THR A 372 10.74 14.35 12.18
C THR A 372 10.92 15.33 13.35
N ALA A 373 9.82 15.82 13.94
CA ALA A 373 9.84 16.75 15.07
C ALA A 373 9.61 16.08 16.44
N LEU A 374 8.92 14.93 16.46
CA LEU A 374 8.42 14.29 17.69
C LEU A 374 9.21 13.05 18.13
N ALA A 375 9.74 12.25 17.20
CA ALA A 375 10.34 10.95 17.51
C ALA A 375 11.84 11.06 17.83
N ASP A 376 12.19 11.85 18.86
CA ASP A 376 13.59 12.23 19.15
C ASP A 376 14.55 11.06 19.35
N LYS A 377 14.04 9.94 19.90
CA LYS A 377 14.80 8.73 20.19
C LYS A 377 15.24 7.94 18.95
N TRP A 378 14.60 8.18 17.80
CA TRP A 378 14.76 7.36 16.60
C TRP A 378 15.62 8.08 15.57
N ASN A 379 16.93 7.85 15.60
CA ASN A 379 17.89 8.36 14.63
C ASN A 379 18.74 7.22 14.09
N GLU A 380 19.19 7.32 12.84
CA GLU A 380 20.15 6.36 12.36
C GLU A 380 21.49 6.54 13.06
N LYS A 381 22.20 5.44 13.31
CA LYS A 381 23.52 5.48 13.95
C LYS A 381 24.54 6.29 13.14
N THR A 382 24.36 6.36 11.83
CA THR A 382 25.24 7.08 10.90
C THR A 382 24.87 8.56 10.71
N ASP A 383 23.80 9.04 11.36
CA ASP A 383 23.38 10.44 11.23
C ASP A 383 24.39 11.39 11.90
N ASP A 384 24.70 12.49 11.22
CA ASP A 384 25.40 13.62 11.84
C ASP A 384 24.42 14.45 12.69
N LEU A 385 24.44 14.20 14.00
CA LEU A 385 23.52 14.83 14.94
C LEU A 385 23.76 16.32 15.19
N ARG A 386 24.81 16.93 14.59
CA ARG A 386 25.01 18.38 14.61
C ARG A 386 23.90 19.11 13.82
N TYR A 387 23.29 18.43 12.86
CA TYR A 387 22.18 18.97 12.08
C TYR A 387 20.84 18.54 12.68
N SER A 388 19.93 19.51 12.82
CA SER A 388 18.58 19.25 13.33
C SER A 388 17.74 18.47 12.31
N PRO A 389 17.03 17.40 12.71
CA PRO A 389 16.08 16.72 11.84
C PRO A 389 14.73 17.45 11.75
N VAL A 390 14.55 18.56 12.46
CA VAL A 390 13.26 19.25 12.60
C VAL A 390 13.06 20.27 11.48
N PRO A 391 12.01 20.14 10.64
CA PRO A 391 11.60 21.14 9.66
C PRO A 391 11.11 22.43 10.35
N ASN A 392 11.07 23.53 9.60
CA ASN A 392 10.57 24.81 10.06
C ASN A 392 9.04 24.93 9.97
N VAL A 393 8.39 24.09 9.15
CA VAL A 393 6.92 24.00 9.01
C VAL A 393 6.53 22.55 8.75
N LEU A 394 5.43 22.09 9.36
CA LEU A 394 4.88 20.74 9.19
C LEU A 394 3.51 20.82 8.49
N MET A 395 3.34 20.17 7.34
CA MET A 395 2.05 20.10 6.62
C MET A 395 1.59 18.66 6.45
N VAL A 396 0.52 18.29 7.13
CA VAL A 396 0.05 16.91 7.26
C VAL A 396 -1.31 16.75 6.61
N ILE A 397 -1.42 15.87 5.61
CA ILE A 397 -2.66 15.65 4.85
C ILE A 397 -3.15 14.22 5.09
N SER A 398 -4.30 14.04 5.75
CA SER A 398 -4.83 12.73 6.14
C SER A 398 -3.79 11.85 6.87
N GLY A 399 -2.90 12.44 7.67
CA GLY A 399 -1.74 11.76 8.26
C GLY A 399 -2.10 10.79 9.38
N VAL A 400 -1.18 9.90 9.75
CA VAL A 400 -1.37 8.96 10.88
C VAL A 400 -0.88 9.57 12.19
N PHE A 401 -1.75 9.60 13.20
CA PHE A 401 -1.47 10.22 14.51
C PHE A 401 -1.29 9.21 15.65
N ASP A 402 -1.75 7.98 15.47
CA ASP A 402 -1.66 6.90 16.45
C ASP A 402 -1.38 5.57 15.74
N LEU A 403 -0.26 4.90 16.09
CA LEU A 403 0.13 3.58 15.55
C LEU A 403 -0.26 2.44 16.50
N ASN A 404 -1.04 2.73 17.54
CA ASN A 404 -1.60 1.77 18.48
C ASN A 404 -3.02 1.32 18.07
N ASP A 405 -3.50 1.74 16.89
CA ASP A 405 -4.86 1.48 16.41
C ASP A 405 -5.02 0.13 15.69
N ASP A 406 -6.26 -0.30 15.49
CA ASP A 406 -6.59 -1.53 14.76
C ASP A 406 -6.17 -1.48 13.29
N ASN A 407 -5.96 -0.28 12.70
CA ASN A 407 -5.54 -0.13 11.31
C ASN A 407 -4.03 -0.32 11.12
N THR A 408 -3.26 -0.31 12.21
CA THR A 408 -1.80 -0.40 12.27
C THR A 408 -1.30 -1.61 13.08
N SER A 409 -2.19 -2.54 13.44
CA SER A 409 -1.85 -3.72 14.26
C SER A 409 -0.75 -4.62 13.68
N TRP A 410 -0.54 -4.61 12.37
CA TRP A 410 0.56 -5.32 11.71
C TRP A 410 1.95 -4.87 12.21
N ILE A 411 2.09 -3.63 12.70
CA ILE A 411 3.33 -3.12 13.26
C ILE A 411 3.66 -3.85 14.57
N LYS A 412 2.67 -4.01 15.46
CA LYS A 412 2.82 -4.76 16.71
C LYS A 412 3.14 -6.23 16.44
N LYS A 413 2.46 -6.82 15.46
CA LYS A 413 2.79 -8.17 15.00
C LYS A 413 4.25 -8.28 14.57
N GLY A 414 4.73 -7.35 13.74
CA GLY A 414 6.12 -7.32 13.31
C GLY A 414 7.12 -7.09 14.46
N LEU A 415 6.77 -6.29 15.47
CA LEU A 415 7.56 -6.16 16.70
C LEU A 415 7.66 -7.50 17.44
N LYS A 416 6.53 -8.18 17.65
CA LYS A 416 6.46 -9.49 18.30
C LYS A 416 7.27 -10.55 17.54
N GLU A 417 7.20 -10.57 16.21
CA GLU A 417 8.00 -11.46 15.35
C GLU A 417 9.51 -11.19 15.47
N ARG A 418 9.89 -9.95 15.78
CA ARG A 418 11.27 -9.55 16.07
C ARG A 418 11.67 -9.74 17.54
N ASN A 419 10.80 -10.32 18.38
CA ASN A 419 10.94 -10.44 19.84
C ASN A 419 11.16 -9.08 20.53
N LEU A 420 10.43 -8.05 20.09
CA LEU A 420 10.47 -6.70 20.65
C LEU A 420 9.15 -6.38 21.38
N ASP A 421 9.22 -5.44 22.33
CA ASP A 421 8.04 -4.95 23.06
C ASP A 421 7.08 -4.20 22.12
N GLU A 422 5.83 -4.65 22.08
CA GLU A 422 4.76 -4.02 21.28
C GLU A 422 4.50 -2.56 21.69
N ASN A 423 4.83 -2.15 22.92
CA ASN A 423 4.69 -0.76 23.37
C ASN A 423 5.62 0.21 22.63
N LEU A 424 6.66 -0.27 21.93
CA LEU A 424 7.55 0.57 21.13
C LEU A 424 6.77 1.39 20.08
N VAL A 425 5.59 0.95 19.63
CA VAL A 425 4.76 1.73 18.69
C VAL A 425 4.44 3.13 19.22
N LYS A 426 4.36 3.30 20.56
CA LYS A 426 4.11 4.60 21.19
C LYS A 426 5.28 5.57 20.98
N GLU A 427 6.50 5.07 20.85
CA GLU A 427 7.70 5.90 20.64
C GLU A 427 7.80 6.55 19.26
N ILE A 428 6.95 6.10 18.33
CA ILE A 428 6.78 6.71 17.01
C ILE A 428 5.32 7.12 16.75
N SER A 429 4.45 7.14 17.76
CA SER A 429 3.04 7.55 17.61
C SER A 429 2.87 9.01 18.02
N PRO A 430 2.58 9.95 17.08
CA PRO A 430 2.51 11.38 17.38
C PRO A 430 1.66 11.74 18.61
N ASN A 431 0.52 11.08 18.81
CA ASN A 431 -0.38 11.31 19.95
C ASN A 431 0.22 11.04 21.35
N TYR A 432 1.37 10.36 21.44
CA TYR A 432 2.09 10.06 22.68
C TYR A 432 3.35 10.90 22.88
N LEU A 433 3.74 11.70 21.88
CA LEU A 433 5.06 12.35 21.81
C LEU A 433 4.99 13.88 21.88
N ILE A 434 3.79 14.44 22.01
CA ILE A 434 3.56 15.89 21.97
C ILE A 434 4.35 16.57 23.09
N LYS A 435 5.05 17.63 22.71
CA LYS A 435 5.84 18.51 23.56
C LYS A 435 5.62 19.96 23.12
N ASN A 436 6.04 20.92 23.94
CA ASN A 436 6.04 22.33 23.56
C ASN A 436 7.20 22.65 22.58
N GLY A 437 7.10 23.74 21.83
CA GLY A 437 8.15 24.26 20.95
C GLY A 437 8.17 23.59 19.57
N LEU A 438 7.05 23.04 19.11
CA LEU A 438 6.96 22.43 17.79
C LEU A 438 6.79 23.49 16.70
N PRO A 439 7.25 23.20 15.46
CA PRO A 439 7.07 24.11 14.34
C PRO A 439 5.58 24.37 14.04
N PRO A 440 5.24 25.51 13.40
CA PRO A 440 3.90 25.74 12.88
C PRO A 440 3.41 24.54 12.07
N THR A 441 2.26 24.02 12.47
CA THR A 441 1.72 22.77 11.93
C THR A 441 0.37 23.01 11.26
N LEU A 442 0.21 22.56 10.02
CA LEU A 442 -1.07 22.49 9.31
C LEU A 442 -1.53 21.03 9.24
N ILE A 443 -2.80 20.79 9.58
CA ILE A 443 -3.46 19.50 9.39
C ILE A 443 -4.70 19.69 8.52
N ILE A 444 -4.84 18.86 7.49
CA ILE A 444 -6.06 18.77 6.67
C ILE A 444 -6.52 17.31 6.68
N HIS A 445 -7.78 17.05 7.06
CA HIS A 445 -8.26 15.68 7.26
C HIS A 445 -9.74 15.53 6.91
N GLY A 446 -10.13 14.44 6.26
CA GLY A 446 -11.53 14.19 5.92
C GLY A 446 -12.37 13.66 7.10
N THR A 447 -13.57 14.19 7.32
CA THR A 447 -14.42 13.81 8.47
C THR A 447 -14.97 12.38 8.37
N GLN A 448 -14.99 11.79 7.18
CA GLN A 448 -15.38 10.39 6.94
C GLN A 448 -14.19 9.46 6.66
N ASP A 449 -12.97 9.87 7.01
CA ASP A 449 -11.80 9.00 6.89
C ASP A 449 -11.88 7.81 7.86
N ARG A 450 -11.86 6.61 7.30
CA ARG A 450 -11.85 5.32 8.02
C ARG A 450 -10.54 4.56 7.84
N ASN A 451 -9.66 5.03 6.96
CA ASN A 451 -8.31 4.49 6.81
C ASN A 451 -7.45 4.99 7.97
N VAL A 452 -7.54 6.29 8.23
CA VAL A 452 -7.01 6.94 9.42
C VAL A 452 -8.16 7.64 10.11
N PRO A 453 -8.71 7.09 11.21
CA PRO A 453 -9.90 7.64 11.85
C PRO A 453 -9.72 9.12 12.19
N PHE A 454 -10.66 9.95 11.74
CA PHE A 454 -10.66 11.40 11.98
C PHE A 454 -10.47 11.76 13.46
N SER A 455 -11.03 10.96 14.37
CA SER A 455 -10.88 11.14 15.83
C SER A 455 -9.42 11.16 16.30
N THR A 456 -8.52 10.46 15.63
CA THR A 456 -7.09 10.47 16.00
C THR A 456 -6.42 11.81 15.66
N ALA A 457 -6.85 12.46 14.57
CA ALA A 457 -6.40 13.80 14.19
C ALA A 457 -6.95 14.86 15.15
N ASP A 458 -8.25 14.77 15.48
CA ASP A 458 -8.92 15.67 16.43
C ASP A 458 -8.24 15.62 17.83
N GLN A 459 -7.94 14.43 18.32
CA GLN A 459 -7.20 14.24 19.57
C GLN A 459 -5.78 14.84 19.52
N PHE A 460 -5.09 14.68 18.39
CA PHE A 460 -3.76 15.26 18.20
C PHE A 460 -3.81 16.79 18.23
N VAL A 461 -4.75 17.40 17.50
CA VAL A 461 -4.95 18.85 17.43
C VAL A 461 -5.26 19.43 18.81
N LYS A 462 -6.13 18.78 19.57
CA LYS A 462 -6.46 19.17 20.94
C LYS A 462 -5.21 19.19 21.83
N LYS A 463 -4.45 18.09 21.85
CA LYS A 463 -3.23 17.98 22.66
C LYS A 463 -2.14 18.97 22.22
N MET A 464 -1.99 19.22 20.92
CA MET A 464 -1.06 20.22 20.38
C MET A 464 -1.42 21.63 20.86
N THR A 465 -2.71 21.97 20.84
CA THR A 465 -3.24 23.25 21.33
C THR A 465 -3.03 23.39 22.83
N GLU A 466 -3.36 22.36 23.62
CA GLU A 466 -3.17 22.33 25.08
C GLU A 466 -1.68 22.48 25.48
N ALA A 467 -0.78 21.95 24.66
CA ALA A 467 0.67 22.11 24.85
C ALA A 467 1.22 23.48 24.40
N GLY A 468 0.38 24.38 23.88
CA GLY A 468 0.74 25.74 23.47
C GLY A 468 1.40 25.85 22.09
N ASN A 469 1.31 24.82 21.24
CA ASN A 469 1.91 24.83 19.91
C ASN A 469 1.05 25.57 18.88
N SER A 470 1.69 26.14 17.85
CA SER A 470 0.99 26.75 16.72
C SER A 470 0.48 25.66 15.77
N ILE A 471 -0.84 25.50 15.72
CA ILE A 471 -1.49 24.49 14.88
C ILE A 471 -2.74 25.05 14.20
N GLU A 472 -2.92 24.71 12.92
CA GLU A 472 -4.10 25.04 12.13
C GLU A 472 -4.73 23.74 11.61
N PHE A 473 -6.04 23.55 11.86
CA PHE A 473 -6.74 22.32 11.51
C PHE A 473 -7.92 22.60 10.58
N HIS A 474 -7.94 21.91 9.44
CA HIS A 474 -8.97 22.01 8.41
C HIS A 474 -9.67 20.65 8.21
N PRO A 475 -10.77 20.37 8.94
CA PRO A 475 -11.62 19.23 8.65
C PRO A 475 -12.37 19.44 7.33
N LEU A 476 -12.29 18.46 6.42
CA LEU A 476 -13.03 18.47 5.16
C LEU A 476 -14.30 17.63 5.30
N GLU A 477 -15.45 18.31 5.38
CA GLU A 477 -16.74 17.67 5.62
C GLU A 477 -17.10 16.67 4.51
N GLY A 478 -17.58 15.48 4.90
CA GLY A 478 -17.91 14.39 4.00
C GLY A 478 -16.72 13.70 3.32
N ALA A 479 -15.52 14.29 3.37
CA ALA A 479 -14.35 13.77 2.68
C ALA A 479 -13.83 12.49 3.33
N ARG A 480 -13.34 11.57 2.50
CA ARG A 480 -12.70 10.31 2.92
C ARG A 480 -11.17 10.50 2.95
N HIS A 481 -10.41 9.40 2.92
CA HIS A 481 -8.95 9.43 3.06
C HIS A 481 -8.20 10.23 1.97
N PHE A 482 -8.53 9.97 0.70
CA PHE A 482 -7.77 10.47 -0.45
C PHE A 482 -8.24 11.87 -0.86
N ILE A 483 -7.68 12.90 -0.22
CA ILE A 483 -8.07 14.31 -0.42
C ILE A 483 -7.04 15.15 -1.18
N TRP A 484 -5.82 14.65 -1.37
CA TRP A 484 -4.73 15.39 -2.01
C TRP A 484 -4.74 15.35 -3.55
N TYR A 485 -5.77 14.74 -4.15
CA TYR A 485 -6.03 14.72 -5.59
C TYR A 485 -7.54 14.63 -5.86
N GLY A 486 -7.93 14.74 -7.13
CA GLY A 486 -9.33 14.64 -7.54
C GLY A 486 -10.18 15.77 -6.96
N GLN A 487 -11.40 15.44 -6.51
CA GLN A 487 -12.41 16.40 -6.06
C GLN A 487 -11.92 17.42 -5.01
N TYR A 488 -11.04 17.01 -4.10
CA TYR A 488 -10.56 17.88 -3.00
C TYR A 488 -9.17 18.47 -3.25
N GLY A 489 -8.48 18.07 -4.33
CA GLY A 489 -7.07 18.43 -4.55
C GLY A 489 -6.82 19.94 -4.66
N GLU A 490 -7.73 20.66 -5.33
CA GLU A 490 -7.65 22.13 -5.44
C GLU A 490 -7.87 22.80 -4.08
N GLN A 491 -8.87 22.36 -3.32
CA GLN A 491 -9.15 22.87 -1.98
C GLN A 491 -7.95 22.66 -1.04
N VAL A 492 -7.34 21.47 -1.05
CA VAL A 492 -6.12 21.17 -0.28
C VAL A 492 -4.96 22.07 -0.71
N SER A 493 -4.76 22.26 -2.02
CA SER A 493 -3.71 23.13 -2.56
C SER A 493 -3.90 24.59 -2.14
N GLU A 494 -5.14 25.07 -2.08
CA GLU A 494 -5.46 26.43 -1.67
C GLU A 494 -5.24 26.66 -0.17
N ILE A 495 -5.64 25.70 0.68
CA ILE A 495 -5.41 25.77 2.13
C ILE A 495 -3.90 25.79 2.43
N THR A 496 -3.13 24.88 1.81
CA THR A 496 -1.68 24.81 2.00
C THR A 496 -0.97 26.09 1.55
N ARG A 497 -1.37 26.66 0.40
CA ARG A 497 -0.85 27.95 -0.09
C ARG A 497 -1.11 29.09 0.91
N LYS A 498 -2.36 29.26 1.37
CA LYS A 498 -2.73 30.30 2.34
C LYS A 498 -1.97 30.19 3.65
N PHE A 499 -1.78 28.96 4.13
CA PHE A 499 -1.01 28.71 5.35
C PHE A 499 0.45 29.11 5.20
N LEU A 500 1.09 28.79 4.07
CA LEU A 500 2.46 29.21 3.77
C LEU A 500 2.57 30.74 3.65
N GLU A 501 1.66 31.40 2.94
CA GLU A 501 1.64 32.87 2.80
C GLU A 501 1.52 33.58 4.16
N LYS A 502 0.68 33.06 5.05
CA LYS A 502 0.55 33.55 6.43
C LYS A 502 1.86 33.47 7.23
N LEU A 503 2.73 32.51 6.89
CA LEU A 503 4.05 32.33 7.50
C LEU A 503 5.17 33.10 6.76
N GLY A 504 4.83 33.89 5.73
CA GLY A 504 5.80 34.69 4.96
C GLY A 504 6.51 33.93 3.86
N TYR A 505 5.91 32.84 3.36
CA TYR A 505 6.44 31.99 2.28
C TYR A 505 6.02 32.34 0.87
#